data_AF-A0A2S7U383-F1
#
_entry.id   AF-A0A2S7U383-F1
#
_cell.length_a   1.000
_cell.length_b   1.000
_cell.length_c   1.000
_cell.angle_alpha   90.00
_cell.angle_beta   90.00
_cell.angle_gamma   90.00
#
_symmetry.space_group_name_H-M   'P 1'
#
loop_
_entity.id
_entity.type
_entity.pdbx_description
1 polymer ?
#
loop_
_entity_poly.entity_id
_entity_poly.type
_entity_poly.pdbx_seq_one_letter_code
_entity_poly.pdbx_strand_id
1 'polypeptide(L)'
;MGDAYVNFPNKLAAPGGQDLSDGVTYLLDGIATNLSNTPGGFDKLFEVGQKRFPEDTLPHLDIFMKADSNKFGPEVKKAFVPLIKNQLIPEYTKANKAKLTAEISKHSPNRTVDGLVDLYSRAGVDDYDWKLYGPKRTEIKWSYHSFDPNDGKLWENGWSYRKVDWPKGMENWFTADFNPKKAGWKTGHAPFGSTAGKLEFKGRCSHSYCDCASPLKTLWEKEVLMMRAELKLPPLKDGHAYRILVGGRSHVKAGDGSNVWIDGKYMANRRKTDPSMTGVGKRQGGKPWGRIIEDDFRTEFADGKIILSCTGYMNFAGGSKANRQSFWIEEMKLPPVEK
;
A
#
# COMPACT_ATOMS: atom_id res chain seq x y z
N MET A 1 -28.62 -16.36 18.70
CA MET A 1 -27.73 -16.93 17.65
C MET A 1 -26.76 -17.96 18.23
N GLY A 2 -26.08 -17.71 19.35
CA GLY A 2 -25.17 -18.69 19.97
C GLY A 2 -25.81 -20.06 20.24
N ASP A 3 -27.03 -20.09 20.81
CA ASP A 3 -27.73 -21.37 21.08
C ASP A 3 -28.12 -22.11 19.79
N ALA A 4 -28.47 -21.36 18.74
CA ALA A 4 -28.75 -21.95 17.43
C ALA A 4 -27.50 -22.58 16.80
N TYR A 5 -26.33 -22.00 17.05
CA TYR A 5 -25.04 -22.57 16.62
C TYR A 5 -24.68 -23.83 17.42
N VAL A 6 -24.79 -23.82 18.75
CA VAL A 6 -24.45 -24.98 19.59
C VAL A 6 -25.37 -26.17 19.28
N ASN A 7 -26.67 -25.89 19.14
CA ASN A 7 -27.69 -26.93 18.93
C ASN A 7 -27.90 -27.30 17.46
N PHE A 8 -27.15 -26.70 16.51
CA PHE A 8 -27.28 -27.06 15.09
C PHE A 8 -26.95 -28.55 14.90
N PRO A 9 -27.75 -29.33 14.16
CA PRO A 9 -27.56 -30.77 14.10
C PRO A 9 -26.22 -31.15 13.43
N ASN A 10 -25.59 -32.23 13.88
CA ASN A 10 -24.35 -32.76 13.27
C ASN A 10 -24.61 -33.57 11.99
N LYS A 11 -25.85 -34.00 11.78
CA LYS A 11 -26.31 -34.73 10.60
C LYS A 11 -27.66 -34.20 10.19
N LEU A 12 -27.88 -34.08 8.89
CA LEU A 12 -29.12 -33.57 8.34
C LEU A 12 -29.57 -34.53 7.25
N ALA A 13 -30.86 -34.84 7.19
CA ALA A 13 -31.42 -35.72 6.18
C ALA A 13 -32.65 -35.08 5.55
N ALA A 14 -32.79 -35.19 4.23
CA ALA A 14 -33.99 -34.75 3.54
C ALA A 14 -35.18 -35.69 3.84
N PRO A 15 -36.43 -35.22 3.69
CA PRO A 15 -37.59 -36.11 3.63
C PRO A 15 -37.36 -37.16 2.54
N GLY A 16 -37.17 -38.43 2.92
CA GLY A 16 -36.77 -39.52 2.02
C GLY A 16 -35.41 -40.16 2.31
N GLY A 17 -34.66 -39.67 3.30
CA GLY A 17 -33.44 -40.33 3.80
C GLY A 17 -32.15 -39.96 3.06
N GLN A 18 -32.19 -38.99 2.14
CA GLN A 18 -30.97 -38.45 1.53
C GLN A 18 -30.11 -37.76 2.58
N ASP A 19 -28.85 -38.19 2.71
CA ASP A 19 -27.87 -37.56 3.60
C ASP A 19 -27.48 -36.17 3.07
N LEU A 20 -27.70 -35.15 3.92
CA LEU A 20 -27.36 -33.76 3.69
C LEU A 20 -26.26 -33.28 4.66
N SER A 21 -25.53 -34.19 5.29
CA SER A 21 -24.49 -33.86 6.27
C SER A 21 -23.38 -32.97 5.70
N ASP A 22 -23.09 -33.05 4.40
CA ASP A 22 -22.15 -32.12 3.73
C ASP A 22 -22.65 -30.66 3.77
N GLY A 23 -23.96 -30.45 3.80
CA GLY A 23 -24.58 -29.13 3.93
C GLY A 23 -24.53 -28.56 5.36
N VAL A 24 -24.29 -29.42 6.37
CA VAL A 24 -24.22 -28.99 7.78
C VAL A 24 -23.08 -28.02 7.99
N THR A 25 -21.89 -28.32 7.46
CA THR A 25 -20.71 -27.45 7.57
C THR A 25 -20.97 -26.08 6.95
N TYR A 26 -21.53 -26.05 5.73
CA TYR A 26 -21.85 -24.80 5.03
C TYR A 26 -22.84 -23.92 5.82
N LEU A 27 -23.91 -24.52 6.36
CA LEU A 27 -24.91 -23.78 7.14
C LEU A 27 -24.33 -23.31 8.48
N LEU A 28 -23.50 -24.13 9.12
CA LEU A 28 -22.84 -23.80 10.37
C LEU A 28 -21.86 -22.62 10.19
N ASP A 29 -21.09 -22.60 9.10
CA ASP A 29 -20.22 -21.47 8.72
C ASP A 29 -21.02 -20.19 8.46
N GLY A 30 -22.20 -20.32 7.87
CA GLY A 30 -23.14 -19.20 7.69
C GLY A 30 -23.60 -18.62 9.03
N ILE A 31 -23.96 -19.48 9.99
CA ILE A 31 -24.34 -19.06 11.34
C ILE A 31 -23.14 -18.42 12.07
N ALA A 32 -21.96 -19.02 11.97
CA ALA A 32 -20.72 -18.50 12.56
C ALA A 32 -20.37 -17.10 12.01
N THR A 33 -20.48 -16.93 10.69
CA THR A 33 -20.24 -15.65 10.02
C THR A 33 -21.21 -14.58 10.51
N ASN A 34 -22.51 -14.88 10.55
CA ASN A 34 -23.52 -13.96 11.05
C ASN A 34 -23.30 -13.59 12.53
N LEU A 35 -22.93 -14.57 13.37
CA LEU A 35 -22.59 -14.34 14.77
C LEU A 35 -21.38 -13.43 14.91
N SER A 36 -20.32 -13.65 14.13
CA SER A 36 -19.09 -12.85 14.19
C SER A 36 -19.30 -11.37 13.82
N ASN A 37 -20.31 -11.07 13.00
CA ASN A 37 -20.63 -9.72 12.56
C ASN A 37 -21.42 -8.88 13.59
N THR A 38 -21.83 -9.46 14.72
CA THR A 38 -22.46 -8.68 15.81
C THR A 38 -21.41 -8.07 16.74
N PRO A 39 -21.70 -6.98 17.47
CA PRO A 39 -20.80 -6.47 18.52
C PRO A 39 -20.42 -7.58 19.53
N GLY A 40 -19.12 -7.79 19.77
CA GLY A 40 -18.61 -8.90 20.61
C GLY A 40 -18.79 -10.31 20.00
N GLY A 41 -19.17 -10.38 18.72
CA GLY A 41 -19.52 -11.62 18.04
C GLY A 41 -18.39 -12.63 17.92
N PHE A 42 -17.14 -12.18 17.78
CA PHE A 42 -15.96 -13.05 17.71
C PHE A 42 -15.72 -13.81 19.03
N ASP A 43 -15.84 -13.13 20.16
CA ASP A 43 -15.71 -13.76 21.48
C ASP A 43 -16.83 -14.75 21.71
N LYS A 44 -18.06 -14.40 21.32
CA LYS A 44 -19.18 -15.33 21.42
C LYS A 44 -19.00 -16.55 20.52
N LEU A 45 -18.53 -16.35 19.28
CA LEU A 45 -18.23 -17.42 18.34
C LEU A 45 -17.16 -18.36 18.90
N PHE A 46 -16.10 -17.83 19.49
CA PHE A 46 -15.07 -18.63 20.14
C PHE A 46 -15.65 -19.47 21.29
N GLU A 47 -16.43 -18.86 22.19
CA GLU A 47 -17.05 -19.56 23.31
C GLU A 47 -17.97 -20.72 22.86
N VAL A 48 -18.85 -20.48 21.89
CA VAL A 48 -19.78 -21.51 21.39
C VAL A 48 -19.09 -22.52 20.47
N GLY A 49 -18.05 -22.09 19.76
CA GLY A 49 -17.20 -22.94 18.95
C GLY A 49 -16.49 -23.98 19.80
N GLN A 50 -15.85 -23.55 20.90
CA GLN A 50 -15.16 -24.43 21.85
C GLN A 50 -16.09 -25.49 22.46
N LYS A 51 -17.36 -25.16 22.71
CA LYS A 51 -18.36 -26.14 23.19
C LYS A 51 -18.67 -27.23 22.16
N ARG A 52 -18.61 -26.91 20.87
CA ARG A 52 -18.96 -27.82 19.77
C ARG A 52 -17.76 -28.59 19.22
N PHE A 53 -16.60 -27.94 19.20
CA PHE A 53 -15.34 -28.46 18.68
C PHE A 53 -14.24 -28.30 19.74
N PRO A 54 -14.29 -29.10 20.83
CA PRO A 54 -13.38 -28.94 21.97
C PRO A 54 -11.92 -29.29 21.64
N GLU A 55 -11.68 -30.07 20.59
CA GLU A 55 -10.34 -30.45 20.14
C GLU A 55 -9.68 -29.35 19.27
N ASP A 56 -10.47 -28.43 18.73
CA ASP A 56 -9.97 -27.35 17.88
C ASP A 56 -9.53 -26.17 18.74
N THR A 57 -8.26 -25.78 18.66
CA THR A 57 -7.73 -24.62 19.42
C THR A 57 -8.45 -23.32 19.07
N LEU A 58 -8.83 -23.15 17.80
CA LEU A 58 -9.64 -22.03 17.33
C LEU A 58 -10.58 -22.49 16.21
N PRO A 59 -11.80 -22.93 16.55
CA PRO A 59 -12.81 -23.30 15.58
C PRO A 59 -13.09 -22.13 14.64
N HIS A 60 -13.37 -22.40 13.36
CA HIS A 60 -13.59 -21.36 12.34
C HIS A 60 -12.39 -20.42 12.11
N LEU A 61 -11.17 -20.96 12.14
CA LEU A 61 -9.93 -20.18 11.93
C LEU A 61 -10.04 -19.18 10.76
N ASP A 62 -10.62 -19.57 9.63
CA ASP A 62 -10.79 -18.72 8.45
C ASP A 62 -11.61 -17.45 8.71
N ILE A 63 -12.60 -17.50 9.61
CA ILE A 63 -13.41 -16.33 9.99
C ILE A 63 -12.55 -15.36 10.79
N PHE A 64 -11.76 -15.85 11.75
CA PHE A 64 -10.82 -15.04 12.52
C PHE A 64 -9.69 -14.48 11.65
N MET A 65 -9.16 -15.27 10.70
CA MET A 65 -8.12 -14.82 9.76
C MET A 65 -8.59 -13.73 8.80
N LYS A 66 -9.90 -13.62 8.51
CA LYS A 66 -10.45 -12.54 7.67
C LYS A 66 -10.80 -11.29 8.46
N ALA A 67 -10.83 -11.36 9.78
CA ALA A 67 -11.24 -10.28 10.64
C ALA A 67 -10.08 -9.33 11.01
N ASP A 68 -10.47 -8.15 11.49
CA ASP A 68 -9.59 -7.20 12.19
C ASP A 68 -9.36 -7.70 13.62
N SER A 69 -8.12 -8.06 13.93
CA SER A 69 -7.71 -8.63 15.22
C SER A 69 -7.93 -7.69 16.41
N ASN A 70 -8.11 -6.39 16.16
CA ASN A 70 -8.47 -5.42 17.19
C ASN A 70 -9.89 -5.62 17.74
N LYS A 71 -10.75 -6.33 17.01
CA LYS A 71 -12.12 -6.66 17.43
C LYS A 71 -12.19 -7.86 18.37
N PHE A 72 -11.08 -8.55 18.61
CA PHE A 72 -11.02 -9.74 19.45
C PHE A 72 -10.85 -9.36 20.91
N GLY A 73 -11.64 -9.98 21.79
CA GLY A 73 -11.40 -9.95 23.21
C GLY A 73 -10.20 -10.79 23.65
N PRO A 74 -9.88 -10.76 24.96
CA PRO A 74 -8.64 -11.33 25.49
C PRO A 74 -8.48 -12.84 25.24
N GLU A 75 -9.55 -13.63 25.42
CA GLU A 75 -9.48 -15.09 25.28
C GLU A 75 -9.25 -15.53 23.83
N VAL A 76 -9.91 -14.86 22.88
CA VAL A 76 -9.67 -15.10 21.45
C VAL A 76 -8.22 -14.79 21.10
N LYS A 77 -7.67 -13.66 21.57
CA LYS A 77 -6.26 -13.32 21.32
C LYS A 77 -5.30 -14.34 21.93
N LYS A 78 -5.61 -14.85 23.12
CA LYS A 78 -4.80 -15.87 23.82
C LYS A 78 -4.75 -17.19 23.04
N ALA A 79 -5.82 -17.57 22.34
CA ALA A 79 -5.83 -18.74 21.45
C ALA A 79 -5.21 -18.44 20.07
N PHE A 80 -5.51 -17.27 19.50
CA PHE A 80 -5.15 -16.89 18.13
C PHE A 80 -3.66 -16.60 17.93
N VAL A 81 -3.04 -15.86 18.86
CA VAL A 81 -1.64 -15.43 18.72
C VAL A 81 -0.66 -16.63 18.72
N PRO A 82 -0.76 -17.61 19.65
CA PRO A 82 0.09 -18.79 19.61
C PRO A 82 -0.10 -19.63 18.34
N LEU A 83 -1.34 -19.76 17.86
CA LEU A 83 -1.62 -20.48 16.62
C LEU A 83 -0.89 -19.85 15.42
N ILE A 84 -0.93 -18.52 15.30
CA ILE A 84 -0.19 -17.82 14.25
C ILE A 84 1.32 -18.05 14.40
N LYS A 85 1.86 -17.83 15.60
CA LYS A 85 3.32 -17.87 15.84
C LYS A 85 3.91 -19.27 15.71
N ASN A 86 3.22 -20.27 16.25
CA ASN A 86 3.78 -21.63 16.40
C ASN A 86 3.39 -22.56 15.25
N GLN A 87 2.35 -22.22 14.49
CA GLN A 87 1.89 -23.05 13.38
C GLN A 87 1.91 -22.30 12.05
N LEU A 88 1.14 -21.21 11.91
CA LEU A 88 0.92 -20.58 10.60
C LEU A 88 2.19 -19.91 10.03
N ILE A 89 2.97 -19.22 10.87
CA ILE A 89 4.23 -18.61 10.43
C ILE A 89 5.26 -19.68 10.00
N PRO A 90 5.53 -20.74 10.78
CA PRO A 90 6.38 -21.84 10.35
C PRO A 90 5.91 -22.52 9.05
N GLU A 91 4.62 -22.84 8.95
CA GLU A 91 4.04 -23.45 7.75
C GLU A 91 4.18 -22.54 6.53
N TYR A 92 3.86 -21.25 6.67
CA TYR A 92 3.99 -20.25 5.60
C TYR A 92 5.45 -20.11 5.15
N THR A 93 6.38 -20.03 6.12
CA THR A 93 7.82 -19.89 5.86
C THR A 93 8.35 -21.11 5.13
N LYS A 94 7.98 -22.31 5.57
CA LYS A 94 8.36 -23.57 4.90
C LYS A 94 7.82 -23.65 3.48
N ALA A 95 6.53 -23.35 3.29
CA ALA A 95 5.88 -23.41 1.98
C ALA A 95 6.44 -22.39 0.98
N ASN A 96 6.97 -21.26 1.48
CA ASN A 96 7.41 -20.15 0.64
C ASN A 96 8.93 -19.88 0.70
N LYS A 97 9.73 -20.77 1.31
CA LYS A 97 11.16 -20.55 1.61
C LYS A 97 11.94 -19.95 0.44
N ALA A 98 11.90 -20.57 -0.73
CA ALA A 98 12.65 -20.09 -1.90
C ALA A 98 12.26 -18.67 -2.35
N LYS A 99 10.96 -18.32 -2.30
CA LYS A 99 10.48 -16.98 -2.68
C LYS A 99 10.82 -15.94 -1.62
N LEU A 100 10.66 -16.30 -0.34
CA LEU A 100 11.03 -15.43 0.78
C LEU A 100 12.53 -15.11 0.74
N THR A 101 13.38 -16.13 0.58
CA THR A 101 14.84 -15.94 0.44
C THR A 101 15.16 -15.00 -0.73
N ALA A 102 14.52 -15.19 -1.89
CA ALA A 102 14.77 -14.37 -3.07
C ALA A 102 14.29 -12.91 -2.93
N GLU A 103 13.14 -12.66 -2.29
CA GLU A 103 12.64 -11.31 -2.03
C GLU A 103 13.51 -10.57 -0.99
N ILE A 104 13.89 -11.26 0.09
CA ILE A 104 14.72 -10.69 1.16
C ILE A 104 16.14 -10.43 0.70
N SER A 105 16.77 -11.35 -0.04
CA SER A 105 18.16 -11.19 -0.49
C SER A 105 18.34 -10.01 -1.45
N LYS A 106 17.26 -9.56 -2.10
CA LYS A 106 17.25 -8.43 -3.05
C LYS A 106 16.68 -7.14 -2.45
N HIS A 107 16.39 -7.14 -1.14
CA HIS A 107 15.69 -6.04 -0.46
C HIS A 107 14.40 -5.60 -1.18
N SER A 108 13.72 -6.54 -1.85
CA SER A 108 12.57 -6.27 -2.73
C SER A 108 11.35 -7.08 -2.30
N PRO A 109 10.75 -6.74 -1.14
CA PRO A 109 9.55 -7.38 -0.65
C PRO A 109 8.40 -7.23 -1.65
N ASN A 110 7.64 -8.31 -1.79
CA ASN A 110 6.44 -8.39 -2.60
C ASN A 110 5.42 -9.26 -1.84
N ARG A 111 4.48 -9.89 -2.55
CA ARG A 111 3.38 -10.67 -1.96
C ARG A 111 3.81 -11.71 -0.92
N THR A 112 5.00 -12.29 -1.06
CA THR A 112 5.44 -13.37 -0.16
C THR A 112 5.90 -12.79 1.18
N VAL A 113 6.75 -11.76 1.14
CA VAL A 113 7.17 -11.05 2.36
C VAL A 113 5.98 -10.31 2.99
N ASP A 114 5.13 -9.65 2.19
CA ASP A 114 3.92 -8.97 2.67
C ASP A 114 2.98 -9.94 3.41
N GLY A 115 2.82 -11.18 2.91
CA GLY A 115 2.00 -12.19 3.56
C GLY A 115 2.57 -12.66 4.90
N LEU A 116 3.90 -12.81 5.00
CA LEU A 116 4.57 -13.13 6.27
C LEU A 116 4.42 -11.98 7.29
N VAL A 117 4.50 -10.74 6.83
CA VAL A 117 4.33 -9.55 7.67
C VAL A 117 2.90 -9.43 8.16
N ASP A 118 1.90 -9.72 7.34
CA ASP A 118 0.48 -9.78 7.76
C ASP A 118 0.28 -10.78 8.90
N LEU A 119 0.92 -11.96 8.84
CA LEU A 119 0.89 -12.93 9.94
C LEU A 119 1.54 -12.37 11.22
N TYR A 120 2.72 -11.75 11.12
CA TYR A 120 3.35 -11.11 12.27
C TYR A 120 2.48 -10.01 12.89
N SER A 121 1.90 -9.14 12.05
CA SER A 121 1.01 -8.05 12.47
C SER A 121 -0.23 -8.59 13.19
N ARG A 122 -0.85 -9.64 12.66
CA ARG A 122 -1.97 -10.35 13.32
C ARG A 122 -1.60 -10.97 14.65
N ALA A 123 -0.33 -11.36 14.82
CA ALA A 123 0.22 -11.85 16.07
C ALA A 123 0.69 -10.73 17.02
N GLY A 124 0.39 -9.46 16.70
CA GLY A 124 0.74 -8.28 17.49
C GLY A 124 2.19 -7.84 17.34
N VAL A 125 2.88 -8.24 16.26
CA VAL A 125 4.27 -7.86 15.96
C VAL A 125 4.28 -6.96 14.72
N ASP A 126 4.39 -5.65 14.94
CA ASP A 126 4.39 -4.60 13.90
C ASP A 126 5.81 -4.10 13.54
N ASP A 127 6.84 -4.75 14.07
CA ASP A 127 8.25 -4.44 13.80
C ASP A 127 8.60 -4.48 12.31
N TYR A 128 7.90 -5.32 11.55
CA TYR A 128 8.13 -5.54 10.12
C TYR A 128 7.20 -4.71 9.23
N ASP A 129 6.35 -3.85 9.79
CA ASP A 129 5.50 -2.98 8.99
C ASP A 129 6.33 -1.87 8.30
N TRP A 130 5.80 -1.36 7.19
CA TRP A 130 6.33 -0.17 6.53
C TRP A 130 6.17 1.06 7.43
N LYS A 131 7.27 1.78 7.66
CA LYS A 131 7.34 2.97 8.51
C LYS A 131 7.90 4.14 7.72
N LEU A 132 7.47 5.36 8.03
CA LEU A 132 7.99 6.57 7.38
C LEU A 132 9.51 6.67 7.59
N TYR A 133 10.25 6.91 6.51
CA TYR A 133 11.69 7.10 6.52
C TYR A 133 12.07 8.52 6.07
N GLY A 134 12.66 9.27 6.98
CA GLY A 134 13.03 10.67 6.75
C GLY A 134 11.96 11.67 7.25
N PRO A 135 11.89 12.87 6.65
CA PRO A 135 11.02 13.94 7.15
C PRO A 135 9.53 13.58 7.03
N LYS A 136 8.71 14.21 7.88
CA LYS A 136 7.26 14.13 7.75
C LYS A 136 6.84 14.58 6.36
N ARG A 137 6.02 13.77 5.69
CA ARG A 137 5.57 13.99 4.30
C ARG A 137 4.99 15.39 4.04
N THR A 138 4.36 16.01 5.03
CA THR A 138 3.74 17.33 4.93
C THR A 138 4.67 18.50 5.24
N GLU A 139 5.90 18.21 5.69
CA GLU A 139 6.95 19.17 6.04
C GLU A 139 8.07 19.21 4.99
N ILE A 140 8.06 18.31 4.01
CA ILE A 140 8.98 18.36 2.88
C ILE A 140 8.70 19.63 2.07
N LYS A 141 9.72 20.50 1.98
CA LYS A 141 9.69 21.68 1.14
C LYS A 141 10.10 21.31 -0.28
N TRP A 142 9.19 21.50 -1.21
CA TRP A 142 9.39 21.21 -2.63
C TRP A 142 9.62 22.51 -3.40
N SER A 143 10.62 22.52 -4.28
CA SER A 143 10.64 23.43 -5.42
C SER A 143 9.83 22.80 -6.54
N TYR A 144 8.92 23.55 -7.17
CA TYR A 144 8.05 23.01 -8.19
C TYR A 144 7.78 23.97 -9.34
N HIS A 145 7.46 23.38 -10.48
CA HIS A 145 6.99 24.05 -11.69
C HIS A 145 5.88 23.20 -12.31
N SER A 146 4.87 23.84 -12.89
CA SER A 146 3.85 23.13 -13.65
C SER A 146 3.63 23.80 -14.99
N PHE A 147 3.49 23.00 -16.04
CA PHE A 147 3.34 23.47 -17.42
C PHE A 147 2.37 22.57 -18.19
N ASP A 148 1.87 23.11 -19.30
CA ASP A 148 1.10 22.35 -20.29
C ASP A 148 2.07 21.90 -21.40
N PRO A 149 2.18 20.59 -21.71
CA PRO A 149 3.03 20.09 -22.78
C PRO A 149 2.69 20.73 -24.14
N ASN A 150 3.72 21.08 -24.91
CA ASN A 150 3.56 21.58 -26.28
C ASN A 150 3.65 20.44 -27.30
N ASP A 151 2.89 19.37 -27.09
CA ASP A 151 2.87 18.20 -27.98
C ASP A 151 1.66 18.20 -28.93
N GLY A 152 0.87 19.28 -28.91
CA GLY A 152 -0.33 19.43 -29.74
C GLY A 152 -1.44 18.43 -29.41
N LYS A 153 -1.30 17.63 -28.35
CA LYS A 153 -2.31 16.64 -27.96
C LYS A 153 -3.41 17.34 -27.19
N LEU A 154 -4.64 17.18 -27.67
CA LEU A 154 -5.82 17.68 -26.99
C LEU A 154 -6.07 16.88 -25.70
N TRP A 155 -6.89 17.45 -24.82
CA TRP A 155 -7.41 16.80 -23.62
C TRP A 155 -8.35 15.64 -24.04
N GLU A 156 -7.79 14.48 -24.35
CA GLU A 156 -8.54 13.29 -24.77
C GLU A 156 -8.77 12.31 -23.60
N ASN A 157 -9.89 11.58 -23.65
CA ASN A 157 -10.21 10.56 -22.64
C ASN A 157 -9.24 9.37 -22.75
N GLY A 158 -8.40 9.16 -21.73
CA GLY A 158 -7.44 8.05 -21.73
C GLY A 158 -6.41 8.16 -20.60
N TRP A 159 -5.42 7.27 -20.61
CA TRP A 159 -4.26 7.36 -19.71
C TRP A 159 -3.11 8.06 -20.43
N SER A 160 -2.58 9.13 -19.85
CA SER A 160 -1.44 9.87 -20.41
C SER A 160 -0.08 9.39 -19.88
N TYR A 161 0.32 8.14 -20.18
CA TYR A 161 1.67 7.63 -19.88
C TYR A 161 2.66 7.98 -21.00
N ARG A 162 2.70 9.23 -21.43
CA ARG A 162 3.48 9.63 -22.60
C ARG A 162 4.81 10.27 -22.22
N LYS A 163 5.79 10.14 -23.12
CA LYS A 163 6.98 10.99 -23.07
C LYS A 163 6.52 12.44 -23.28
N VAL A 164 7.00 13.34 -22.42
CA VAL A 164 6.76 14.77 -22.48
C VAL A 164 8.10 15.46 -22.64
N ASP A 165 8.15 16.45 -23.53
CA ASP A 165 9.33 17.30 -23.66
C ASP A 165 9.34 18.34 -22.54
N TRP A 166 10.52 18.52 -21.93
CA TRP A 166 10.69 19.49 -20.86
C TRP A 166 10.71 20.92 -21.43
N PRO A 167 10.24 21.92 -20.65
CA PRO A 167 10.38 23.31 -21.04
C PRO A 167 11.84 23.65 -21.36
N LYS A 168 12.07 24.51 -22.35
CA LYS A 168 13.41 24.93 -22.76
C LYS A 168 14.22 25.44 -21.56
N GLY A 169 15.44 24.92 -21.39
CA GLY A 169 16.31 25.26 -20.26
C GLY A 169 16.00 24.51 -18.96
N MET A 170 15.08 23.54 -18.99
CA MET A 170 14.74 22.66 -17.87
C MET A 170 15.02 21.19 -18.21
N GLU A 171 15.83 20.87 -19.20
CA GLU A 171 16.06 19.50 -19.68
C GLU A 171 16.74 18.63 -18.61
N ASN A 172 17.61 19.23 -17.79
CA ASN A 172 18.36 18.58 -16.70
C ASN A 172 17.82 18.93 -15.31
N TRP A 173 16.55 19.31 -15.20
CA TRP A 173 15.95 19.83 -13.96
C TRP A 173 16.09 18.93 -12.72
N PHE A 174 16.25 17.62 -12.97
CA PHE A 174 16.37 16.57 -11.96
C PHE A 174 17.80 16.39 -11.42
N THR A 175 18.80 17.06 -11.98
CA THR A 175 20.21 16.97 -11.54
C THR A 175 20.57 18.03 -10.50
N ALA A 176 21.71 17.85 -9.83
CA ALA A 176 22.24 18.79 -8.84
C ALA A 176 22.57 20.17 -9.42
N ASP A 177 23.00 20.24 -10.68
CA ASP A 177 23.42 21.49 -11.33
C ASP A 177 22.25 22.43 -11.64
N PHE A 178 21.03 21.91 -11.69
CA PHE A 178 19.86 22.73 -11.94
C PHE A 178 19.56 23.64 -10.74
N ASN A 179 19.31 24.92 -10.98
CA ASN A 179 18.91 25.86 -9.95
C ASN A 179 17.43 26.26 -10.11
N PRO A 180 16.51 25.70 -9.30
CA PRO A 180 15.08 25.95 -9.45
C PRO A 180 14.73 27.43 -9.22
N LYS A 181 15.43 28.11 -8.31
CA LYS A 181 15.19 29.54 -8.04
C LYS A 181 15.54 30.40 -9.25
N LYS A 182 16.68 30.14 -9.91
CA LYS A 182 17.08 30.85 -11.15
C LYS A 182 16.11 30.56 -12.31
N ALA A 183 15.54 29.37 -12.36
CA ALA A 183 14.53 28.97 -13.34
C ALA A 183 13.10 29.48 -13.01
N GLY A 184 12.93 30.28 -11.95
CA GLY A 184 11.63 30.86 -11.58
C GLY A 184 10.64 29.87 -10.95
N TRP A 185 11.12 28.75 -10.40
CA TRP A 185 10.25 27.77 -9.74
C TRP A 185 9.68 28.31 -8.44
N LYS A 186 8.44 27.90 -8.14
CA LYS A 186 7.76 28.19 -6.88
C LYS A 186 8.21 27.21 -5.80
N THR A 187 7.85 27.47 -4.54
CA THR A 187 8.03 26.53 -3.44
C THR A 187 6.71 26.17 -2.78
N GLY A 188 6.53 24.91 -2.40
CA GLY A 188 5.29 24.41 -1.80
C GLY A 188 5.53 23.19 -0.91
N HIS A 189 4.44 22.65 -0.37
CA HIS A 189 4.46 21.43 0.46
C HIS A 189 3.44 20.44 -0.09
N ALA A 190 3.72 19.15 0.04
CA ALA A 190 2.74 18.11 -0.23
C ALA A 190 1.67 18.04 0.88
N PRO A 191 0.44 17.59 0.58
CA PRO A 191 -0.02 17.10 -0.73
C PRO A 191 -0.26 18.21 -1.76
N PHE A 192 0.22 17.97 -2.99
CA PHE A 192 -0.10 18.77 -4.16
C PHE A 192 -1.43 18.28 -4.74
N GLY A 193 -2.25 19.20 -5.24
CA GLY A 193 -3.45 18.78 -5.92
C GLY A 193 -4.28 19.92 -6.48
N SER A 194 -5.34 19.52 -7.17
CA SER A 194 -6.31 20.43 -7.76
C SER A 194 -7.62 19.69 -7.91
N THR A 195 -8.72 20.38 -7.61
CA THR A 195 -10.08 19.97 -7.94
C THR A 195 -10.67 21.06 -8.82
N ALA A 196 -10.82 20.79 -10.11
CA ALA A 196 -11.32 21.77 -11.09
C ALA A 196 -10.54 23.10 -11.09
N GLY A 197 -9.21 23.06 -10.92
CA GLY A 197 -8.36 24.25 -10.91
C GLY A 197 -8.27 24.94 -9.55
N LYS A 198 -8.92 24.41 -8.52
CA LYS A 198 -8.95 25.00 -7.17
C LYS A 198 -8.28 24.11 -6.14
N LEU A 199 -7.77 24.72 -5.08
CA LEU A 199 -7.20 24.03 -3.92
C LEU A 199 -8.33 23.54 -3.01
N GLU A 200 -9.16 22.63 -3.52
CA GLU A 200 -10.28 22.05 -2.80
C GLU A 200 -10.02 20.57 -2.49
N PHE A 201 -10.40 20.17 -1.28
CA PHE A 201 -10.14 18.85 -0.74
C PHE A 201 -11.44 18.20 -0.23
N LYS A 202 -11.69 16.97 -0.68
CA LYS A 202 -12.73 16.06 -0.17
C LYS A 202 -12.15 14.65 -0.19
N GLY A 203 -11.81 14.09 0.98
CA GLY A 203 -11.20 12.76 1.07
C GLY A 203 -11.62 12.03 2.34
N ARG A 204 -11.70 10.70 2.26
CA ARG A 204 -12.09 9.79 3.38
C ARG A 204 -11.20 8.54 3.46
N CYS A 205 -10.06 8.53 2.77
CA CYS A 205 -9.13 7.41 2.80
C CYS A 205 -8.46 7.29 4.18
N SER A 206 -8.42 6.07 4.71
CA SER A 206 -7.75 5.74 5.97
C SER A 206 -6.40 5.05 5.77
N HIS A 207 -6.01 4.74 4.53
CA HIS A 207 -4.75 4.05 4.26
C HIS A 207 -3.55 4.99 4.40
N SER A 208 -2.64 4.64 5.31
CA SER A 208 -1.40 5.40 5.58
C SER A 208 -0.52 5.57 4.35
N TYR A 209 -0.45 4.54 3.49
CA TYR A 209 0.33 4.54 2.24
C TYR A 209 -0.30 5.38 1.11
N CYS A 210 -1.59 5.72 1.20
CA CYS A 210 -2.27 6.49 0.17
C CYS A 210 -2.35 7.96 0.56
N ASP A 211 -2.78 8.25 1.78
CA ASP A 211 -2.91 9.61 2.31
C ASP A 211 -3.74 10.59 1.45
N CYS A 212 -4.59 10.08 0.57
CA CYS A 212 -5.40 10.96 -0.28
C CYS A 212 -6.49 11.71 0.51
N ALA A 213 -6.58 11.49 1.83
CA ALA A 213 -7.43 12.19 2.77
C ALA A 213 -6.74 13.35 3.52
N SER A 214 -5.45 13.60 3.28
CA SER A 214 -4.80 14.78 3.84
C SER A 214 -5.24 16.05 3.09
N PRO A 215 -5.50 17.17 3.80
CA PRO A 215 -5.76 18.46 3.17
C PRO A 215 -4.65 18.86 2.20
N LEU A 216 -5.03 19.39 1.04
CA LEU A 216 -4.07 19.87 0.04
C LEU A 216 -3.33 21.11 0.55
N LYS A 217 -2.03 21.19 0.28
CA LYS A 217 -1.18 22.31 0.70
C LYS A 217 -0.69 23.16 -0.46
N THR A 218 -0.66 22.64 -1.68
CA THR A 218 -0.18 23.38 -2.85
C THR A 218 -1.02 23.06 -4.09
N LEU A 219 -1.40 24.11 -4.80
CA LEU A 219 -2.21 24.00 -6.00
C LEU A 219 -1.37 23.45 -7.16
N TRP A 220 -1.87 22.40 -7.79
CA TRP A 220 -1.36 21.87 -9.04
C TRP A 220 -2.11 22.54 -10.21
N GLU A 221 -1.46 23.47 -10.91
CA GLU A 221 -2.13 24.40 -11.82
C GLU A 221 -2.27 23.86 -13.26
N LYS A 222 -1.25 23.18 -13.79
CA LYS A 222 -1.13 22.77 -15.20
C LYS A 222 -0.97 21.26 -15.37
N GLU A 223 -1.12 20.72 -16.59
CA GLU A 223 -1.14 19.25 -16.82
C GLU A 223 0.01 18.48 -16.15
N VAL A 224 1.25 18.97 -16.29
CA VAL A 224 2.44 18.32 -15.76
C VAL A 224 2.95 19.07 -14.55
N LEU A 225 3.23 18.34 -13.47
CA LEU A 225 3.94 18.82 -12.29
C LEU A 225 5.36 18.29 -12.30
N MET A 226 6.34 19.18 -12.18
CA MET A 226 7.73 18.88 -11.88
C MET A 226 8.00 19.34 -10.45
N MET A 227 8.59 18.48 -9.63
CA MET A 227 8.90 18.82 -8.24
C MET A 227 10.22 18.20 -7.82
N ARG A 228 11.02 18.96 -7.05
CA ARG A 228 12.25 18.47 -6.43
C ARG A 228 12.38 18.91 -4.99
N ALA A 229 13.00 18.08 -4.18
CA ALA A 229 13.35 18.38 -2.80
C ALA A 229 14.73 17.83 -2.49
N GLU A 230 15.51 18.62 -1.76
CA GLU A 230 16.74 18.15 -1.12
C GLU A 230 16.37 17.57 0.24
N LEU A 231 16.66 16.29 0.44
CA LEU A 231 16.33 15.56 1.64
C LEU A 231 17.60 15.17 2.39
N LYS A 232 17.55 15.31 3.71
CA LYS A 232 18.52 14.69 4.61
C LYS A 232 17.88 13.44 5.18
N LEU A 233 18.50 12.29 4.92
CA LEU A 233 18.01 10.98 5.32
C LEU A 233 19.07 10.30 6.18
N PRO A 234 18.67 9.40 7.10
CA PRO A 234 19.62 8.47 7.69
C PRO A 234 20.27 7.59 6.60
N PRO A 235 21.40 6.92 6.90
CA PRO A 235 21.93 5.87 6.04
C PRO A 235 20.99 4.67 5.98
N LEU A 236 20.88 4.06 4.79
CA LEU A 236 20.09 2.84 4.61
C LEU A 236 20.71 1.68 5.42
N LYS A 237 19.86 0.92 6.11
CA LYS A 237 20.27 -0.18 7.00
C LYS A 237 20.27 -1.51 6.26
N ASP A 238 21.21 -2.38 6.61
CA ASP A 238 21.17 -3.77 6.18
C ASP A 238 19.97 -4.51 6.79
N GLY A 239 19.48 -5.53 6.08
CA GLY A 239 18.29 -6.26 6.48
C GLY A 239 17.00 -5.43 6.44
N HIS A 240 17.02 -4.28 5.76
CA HIS A 240 15.86 -3.42 5.54
C HIS A 240 15.60 -3.21 4.05
N ALA A 241 14.31 -3.15 3.70
CA ALA A 241 13.84 -2.72 2.41
C ALA A 241 13.33 -1.28 2.50
N TYR A 242 13.43 -0.57 1.38
CA TYR A 242 13.03 0.82 1.26
C TYR A 242 12.15 1.01 0.03
N ARG A 243 11.19 1.92 0.11
CA ARG A 243 10.35 2.27 -1.04
C ARG A 243 10.04 3.76 -1.08
N ILE A 244 9.93 4.29 -2.29
CA ILE A 244 9.34 5.60 -2.56
C ILE A 244 7.87 5.39 -2.84
N LEU A 245 7.00 6.02 -2.05
CA LEU A 245 5.56 6.00 -2.30
C LEU A 245 5.09 7.25 -3.04
N VAL A 246 4.04 7.07 -3.82
CA VAL A 246 3.25 8.12 -4.44
C VAL A 246 1.87 8.13 -3.81
N GLY A 247 1.69 8.97 -2.80
CA GLY A 247 0.39 9.18 -2.18
C GLY A 247 -0.58 9.90 -3.10
N GLY A 248 -1.86 9.76 -2.81
CA GLY A 248 -2.95 10.22 -3.66
C GLY A 248 -3.30 9.24 -4.78
N ARG A 249 -2.45 8.24 -5.07
CA ARG A 249 -2.49 7.45 -6.31
C ARG A 249 -3.00 6.02 -6.15
N SER A 250 -3.28 5.53 -4.95
CA SER A 250 -3.74 4.14 -4.72
C SER A 250 -5.19 3.85 -5.16
N HIS A 251 -5.90 4.81 -5.75
CA HIS A 251 -7.27 4.63 -6.23
C HIS A 251 -7.33 4.51 -7.75
N VAL A 252 -8.30 3.77 -8.25
CA VAL A 252 -8.55 3.64 -9.69
C VAL A 252 -8.82 5.02 -10.27
N LYS A 253 -8.11 5.40 -11.36
CA LYS A 253 -8.16 6.74 -11.99
C LYS A 253 -7.64 7.89 -11.11
N ALA A 254 -6.78 7.61 -10.13
CA ALA A 254 -6.09 8.67 -9.41
C ALA A 254 -4.85 9.12 -10.19
N GLY A 255 -5.03 10.11 -11.06
CA GLY A 255 -3.98 10.73 -11.88
C GLY A 255 -3.35 9.80 -12.92
N ASP A 256 -2.49 10.36 -13.79
CA ASP A 256 -1.77 9.62 -14.82
C ASP A 256 -0.28 9.71 -14.54
N GLY A 257 0.48 8.62 -14.63
CA GLY A 257 1.94 8.68 -14.69
C GLY A 257 2.66 9.19 -13.43
N SER A 258 3.88 8.73 -13.18
CA SER A 258 4.85 9.43 -12.34
C SER A 258 6.27 9.00 -12.69
N ASN A 259 7.20 9.93 -12.73
CA ASN A 259 8.62 9.63 -12.85
C ASN A 259 9.33 10.00 -11.55
N VAL A 260 10.39 9.29 -11.22
CA VAL A 260 11.20 9.52 -10.03
C VAL A 260 12.67 9.44 -10.41
N TRP A 261 13.44 10.40 -9.92
CA TRP A 261 14.89 10.44 -9.99
C TRP A 261 15.46 10.66 -8.60
N ILE A 262 16.60 10.03 -8.34
CA ILE A 262 17.43 10.23 -7.14
C ILE A 262 18.78 10.72 -7.63
N ASP A 263 19.17 11.93 -7.23
CA ASP A 263 20.43 12.57 -7.64
C ASP A 263 20.65 12.57 -9.16
N GLY A 264 19.54 12.76 -9.88
CA GLY A 264 19.47 12.77 -11.33
C GLY A 264 19.46 11.40 -12.01
N LYS A 265 19.64 10.29 -11.27
CA LYS A 265 19.50 8.93 -11.79
C LYS A 265 18.02 8.53 -11.86
N TYR A 266 17.55 8.16 -13.05
CA TYR A 266 16.14 7.82 -13.30
C TYR A 266 15.79 6.42 -12.79
N MET A 267 14.74 6.31 -11.97
CA MET A 267 14.17 5.03 -11.54
C MET A 267 13.25 4.45 -12.62
N ALA A 268 13.84 3.81 -13.64
CA ALA A 268 13.14 3.28 -14.82
C ALA A 268 11.97 2.34 -14.47
N ASN A 269 10.85 2.39 -15.19
CA ASN A 269 9.68 1.55 -14.92
C ASN A 269 9.98 0.05 -15.10
N ARG A 270 9.30 -0.81 -14.31
CA ARG A 270 9.35 -2.28 -14.44
C ARG A 270 8.88 -2.75 -15.81
N ARG A 271 7.92 -2.05 -16.42
CA ARG A 271 7.54 -2.25 -17.82
C ARG A 271 8.42 -1.35 -18.69
N LYS A 272 9.41 -1.95 -19.36
CA LYS A 272 10.37 -1.22 -20.22
C LYS A 272 9.69 -0.40 -21.33
N THR A 273 8.48 -0.77 -21.72
CA THR A 273 7.68 -0.10 -22.76
C THR A 273 7.00 1.17 -22.29
N ASP A 274 6.85 1.36 -20.97
CA ASP A 274 6.10 2.48 -20.41
C ASP A 274 7.11 3.57 -19.99
N PRO A 275 7.03 4.79 -20.56
CA PRO A 275 8.02 5.84 -20.33
C PRO A 275 7.94 6.41 -18.90
N SER A 276 6.82 6.20 -18.20
CA SER A 276 6.61 6.58 -16.80
C SER A 276 5.99 5.46 -15.98
N MET A 277 6.08 5.54 -14.65
CA MET A 277 5.29 4.65 -13.79
C MET A 277 3.83 4.88 -14.10
N THR A 278 3.12 3.82 -14.48
CA THR A 278 1.72 3.94 -14.90
C THR A 278 0.82 4.39 -13.74
N GLY A 279 -0.42 4.73 -14.03
CA GLY A 279 -1.47 4.95 -13.05
C GLY A 279 -2.14 3.63 -12.67
N VAL A 280 -3.10 3.73 -11.77
CA VAL A 280 -3.81 2.57 -11.21
C VAL A 280 -5.02 2.22 -12.07
N GLY A 281 -4.89 1.13 -12.83
CA GLY A 281 -5.95 0.61 -13.71
C GLY A 281 -7.15 0.02 -12.96
N LYS A 282 -8.18 -0.40 -13.72
CA LYS A 282 -9.35 -1.10 -13.16
C LYS A 282 -8.89 -2.32 -12.35
N ARG A 283 -9.46 -2.50 -11.15
CA ARG A 283 -9.15 -3.59 -10.20
C ARG A 283 -7.71 -3.59 -9.63
N GLN A 284 -6.95 -2.51 -9.82
CA GLN A 284 -5.59 -2.37 -9.29
C GLN A 284 -5.51 -1.42 -8.08
N GLY A 285 -6.64 -0.83 -7.67
CA GLY A 285 -6.70 0.06 -6.51
C GLY A 285 -6.55 -0.64 -5.17
N GLY A 286 -6.44 0.16 -4.12
CA GLY A 286 -6.34 -0.30 -2.73
C GLY A 286 -4.96 -0.82 -2.35
N LYS A 287 -3.91 -0.49 -3.12
CA LYS A 287 -2.53 -0.96 -2.86
C LYS A 287 -1.54 0.21 -2.77
N PRO A 288 -0.45 0.09 -2.00
CA PRO A 288 0.64 1.06 -2.04
C PRO A 288 1.12 1.25 -3.48
N TRP A 289 1.24 2.49 -3.91
CA TRP A 289 1.75 2.85 -5.24
C TRP A 289 3.10 3.51 -5.10
N GLY A 290 4.11 3.03 -5.83
CA GLY A 290 5.48 3.47 -5.62
C GLY A 290 6.53 2.53 -6.21
N ARG A 291 7.77 2.68 -5.75
CA ARG A 291 8.94 1.90 -6.18
C ARG A 291 9.74 1.42 -4.99
N ILE A 292 10.13 0.16 -5.03
CA ILE A 292 11.21 -0.33 -4.19
C ILE A 292 12.50 0.37 -4.62
N ILE A 293 13.33 0.73 -3.64
CA ILE A 293 14.71 1.17 -3.86
C ILE A 293 15.56 -0.10 -3.98
N GLU A 294 15.92 -0.44 -5.21
CA GLU A 294 16.74 -1.61 -5.53
C GLU A 294 18.20 -1.38 -5.10
N ASP A 295 18.96 -2.47 -4.97
CA ASP A 295 20.33 -2.43 -4.44
C ASP A 295 21.26 -1.48 -5.23
N ASP A 296 21.03 -1.31 -6.54
CA ASP A 296 21.78 -0.41 -7.41
C ASP A 296 21.49 1.08 -7.18
N PHE A 297 20.43 1.41 -6.46
CA PHE A 297 20.12 2.77 -6.02
C PHE A 297 20.59 3.05 -4.60
N ARG A 298 20.92 2.04 -3.79
CA ARG A 298 21.32 2.24 -2.38
C ARG A 298 22.58 3.10 -2.24
N THR A 299 23.47 3.07 -3.23
CA THR A 299 24.69 3.90 -3.25
C THR A 299 24.39 5.40 -3.32
N GLU A 300 23.28 5.80 -3.93
CA GLU A 300 22.86 7.21 -4.00
C GLU A 300 22.50 7.77 -2.61
N PHE A 301 22.24 6.91 -1.63
CA PHE A 301 21.88 7.31 -0.26
C PHE A 301 23.07 7.33 0.71
N ALA A 302 24.29 7.04 0.23
CA ALA A 302 25.45 6.77 1.08
C ALA A 302 25.89 7.98 1.93
N ASP A 303 25.74 9.21 1.43
CA ASP A 303 26.12 10.43 2.14
C ASP A 303 24.98 11.02 3.01
N GLY A 304 23.82 10.38 3.02
CA GLY A 304 22.62 10.80 3.75
C GLY A 304 21.94 12.05 3.17
N LYS A 305 22.29 12.49 1.95
CA LYS A 305 21.68 13.63 1.28
C LYS A 305 21.30 13.25 -0.14
N ILE A 306 20.04 13.45 -0.48
CA ILE A 306 19.56 13.17 -1.84
C ILE A 306 18.78 14.33 -2.41
N ILE A 307 18.81 14.45 -3.73
CA ILE A 307 17.85 15.22 -4.50
C ILE A 307 16.78 14.26 -5.00
N LEU A 308 15.63 14.28 -4.34
CA LEU A 308 14.44 13.58 -4.81
C LEU A 308 13.72 14.46 -5.83
N SER A 309 13.69 14.02 -7.09
CA SER A 309 12.99 14.70 -8.18
C SER A 309 11.86 13.81 -8.70
N CYS A 310 10.69 14.39 -8.92
CA CYS A 310 9.51 13.65 -9.33
C CYS A 310 8.66 14.41 -10.36
N THR A 311 7.95 13.67 -11.22
CA THR A 311 6.84 14.22 -11.99
C THR A 311 5.50 13.62 -11.61
N GLY A 312 4.45 14.40 -11.86
CA GLY A 312 3.06 13.95 -11.86
C GLY A 312 2.36 14.43 -13.12
N TYR A 313 1.39 13.64 -13.61
CA TYR A 313 0.47 14.05 -14.67
C TYR A 313 -0.97 14.01 -14.16
N MET A 314 -1.76 15.01 -14.56
CA MET A 314 -3.17 15.09 -14.21
C MET A 314 -3.96 13.92 -14.85
N ASN A 315 -5.02 13.43 -14.19
CA ASN A 315 -5.86 12.35 -14.72
C ASN A 315 -6.73 12.82 -15.88
N PHE A 316 -6.70 12.07 -16.98
CA PHE A 316 -7.53 12.31 -18.16
C PHE A 316 -8.75 11.37 -18.29
N ALA A 317 -8.80 10.24 -17.57
CA ALA A 317 -9.75 9.14 -17.82
C ALA A 317 -11.07 9.16 -16.99
N GLY A 318 -11.35 10.21 -16.21
CA GLY A 318 -12.26 10.08 -15.05
C GLY A 318 -13.36 11.11 -14.81
N GLY A 319 -13.41 12.23 -15.51
CA GLY A 319 -14.52 13.21 -15.41
C GLY A 319 -14.63 14.00 -14.09
N SER A 320 -13.92 13.65 -13.03
CA SER A 320 -13.70 14.53 -11.87
C SER A 320 -12.22 14.84 -11.74
N LYS A 321 -11.87 16.12 -11.94
CA LYS A 321 -10.49 16.63 -11.99
C LYS A 321 -9.85 16.67 -10.60
N ALA A 322 -9.90 15.58 -9.81
CA ALA A 322 -9.26 15.51 -8.50
C ALA A 322 -7.88 14.90 -8.65
N ASN A 323 -6.88 15.74 -8.89
CA ASN A 323 -5.48 15.34 -8.94
C ASN A 323 -4.87 15.52 -7.56
N ARG A 324 -4.18 14.49 -7.08
CA ARG A 324 -3.50 14.51 -5.77
C ARG A 324 -2.20 13.75 -5.87
N GLN A 325 -1.17 14.33 -5.28
CA GLN A 325 0.14 13.71 -5.24
C GLN A 325 0.97 14.16 -4.06
N SER A 326 1.58 13.17 -3.43
CA SER A 326 2.58 13.31 -2.38
C SER A 326 3.65 12.27 -2.62
N PHE A 327 4.89 12.58 -2.26
CA PHE A 327 6.00 11.63 -2.32
C PHE A 327 6.69 11.55 -0.97
N TRP A 328 7.03 10.34 -0.54
CA TRP A 328 7.83 10.09 0.65
C TRP A 328 8.52 8.73 0.54
N ILE A 329 9.42 8.46 1.47
CA ILE A 329 10.15 7.20 1.56
C ILE A 329 9.63 6.45 2.79
N GLU A 330 9.51 5.13 2.67
CA GLU A 330 9.26 4.24 3.78
C GLU A 330 10.37 3.20 3.90
N GLU A 331 10.63 2.78 5.13
CA GLU A 331 11.52 1.67 5.47
C GLU A 331 10.71 0.51 6.05
N MET A 332 11.24 -0.69 5.88
CA MET A 332 10.68 -1.92 6.41
C MET A 332 11.82 -2.81 6.87
N LYS A 333 11.76 -3.28 8.11
CA LYS A 333 12.64 -4.35 8.58
C LYS A 333 12.24 -5.65 7.91
N LEU A 334 13.18 -6.35 7.27
CA LEU A 334 12.88 -7.62 6.63
C LEU A 334 12.71 -8.71 7.71
N PRO A 335 11.62 -9.50 7.65
CA PRO A 335 11.40 -10.57 8.61
C PRO A 335 12.47 -11.66 8.47
N PRO A 336 12.86 -12.31 9.58
CA PRO A 336 13.80 -13.41 9.53
C PRO A 336 13.17 -14.59 8.78
N VAL A 337 13.99 -15.26 7.98
CA VAL A 337 13.67 -16.55 7.37
C VAL A 337 14.73 -17.52 7.85
N GLU A 338 14.32 -18.59 8.50
CA GLU A 338 15.23 -19.65 8.93
C GLU A 338 16.02 -20.16 7.71
N LYS A 339 17.35 -20.16 7.84
CA LYS A 339 18.26 -20.49 6.75
C LYS A 339 18.08 -21.92 6.27
#